data_AF-A0A8S3BNZ6-F1
#
_entry.id   AF-A0A8S3BNZ6-F1
#
_cell.length_a   1.000
_cell.length_b   1.000
_cell.length_c   1.000
_cell.angle_alpha   90.00
_cell.angle_beta   90.00
_cell.angle_gamma   90.00
#
_symmetry.space_group_name_H-M   'P 1'
#
loop_
_entity.id
_entity.type
_entity.pdbx_description
1 polymer ?
#
loop_
_entity_poly.entity_id
_entity_poly.type
_entity_poly.pdbx_seq_one_letter_code
_entity_poly.pdbx_strand_id
1 'polypeptide(L)' 'MFNYHNSSLTLTSKNEYLSTKLTSKVNRQLQDPIVIMMGRIPSWITEMGYTCSFLFPFETRQMI' A
#
# COMPACT_ATOMS: atom_id res chain seq x y z
N MET A 1 13.79 -42.34 8.64
CA MET A 1 14.28 -41.16 7.90
C MET A 1 13.08 -40.45 7.30
N PHE A 2 12.43 -39.56 8.07
CA PHE A 2 11.47 -38.61 7.52
C PHE A 2 12.19 -37.26 7.48
N ASN A 3 12.56 -36.82 6.27
CA ASN A 3 13.16 -35.50 6.07
C ASN A 3 12.07 -34.45 6.29
N TYR A 4 12.05 -33.85 7.48
CA TYR A 4 11.36 -32.59 7.70
C TYR A 4 12.12 -31.51 6.92
N HIS A 5 11.70 -31.24 5.69
CA HIS A 5 12.06 -30.01 5.01
C HIS A 5 11.51 -28.88 5.87
N ASN A 6 12.39 -28.26 6.66
CA ASN A 6 12.12 -27.09 7.47
C ASN A 6 11.61 -26.00 6.52
N SER A 7 10.29 -25.91 6.35
CA SER A 7 9.61 -24.71 5.91
C SER A 7 9.80 -23.70 7.04
N SER A 8 11.02 -23.16 7.16
CA SER A 8 11.29 -22.01 7.99
C SER A 8 10.21 -20.99 7.68
N LEU A 9 9.40 -20.65 8.67
CA LEU A 9 8.43 -19.56 8.58
C LEU A 9 9.23 -18.26 8.38
N THR A 10 9.66 -17.99 7.17
CA THR A 10 10.39 -16.77 6.84
C THR A 10 9.40 -15.63 6.93
N LEU A 11 9.54 -14.80 7.95
CA LEU A 11 8.90 -13.49 8.01
C LEU A 11 9.36 -12.71 6.77
N THR A 12 8.52 -12.73 5.74
CA THR A 12 8.75 -12.00 4.50
C THR A 12 8.96 -10.51 4.80
N SER A 13 9.93 -9.90 4.14
CA SER A 13 10.21 -8.47 4.32
C SER A 13 8.98 -7.65 3.93
N LYS A 14 8.62 -6.64 4.74
CA LYS A 14 7.48 -5.75 4.45
C LYS A 14 7.54 -5.15 3.04
N ASN A 15 8.75 -4.96 2.52
CA ASN A 15 8.97 -4.40 1.19
C ASN A 15 8.49 -5.31 0.05
N GLU A 16 8.37 -6.63 0.27
CA GLU A 16 7.91 -7.58 -0.75
C GLU A 16 6.42 -7.43 -1.06
N TYR A 17 5.64 -6.81 -0.16
CA TYR A 17 4.21 -6.57 -0.36
C TYR A 17 3.90 -5.21 -0.97
N LEU A 18 4.91 -4.37 -1.24
CA LEU A 18 4.69 -3.04 -1.79
C LEU A 18 4.27 -3.10 -3.26
N SER A 19 3.17 -2.43 -3.59
CA SER A 19 2.68 -2.35 -4.97
C SER A 19 3.06 -1.02 -5.61
N THR A 20 4.12 -1.03 -6.43
CA THR A 20 4.57 0.18 -7.15
C THR A 20 3.49 0.74 -8.07
N LYS A 21 2.79 -0.11 -8.83
CA LYS A 21 1.71 0.31 -9.73
C LYS A 21 0.56 0.98 -8.98
N LEU A 22 0.13 0.42 -7.85
CA LEU A 22 -0.96 0.99 -7.06
C LEU A 22 -0.51 2.28 -6.36
N THR A 23 0.69 2.28 -5.81
CA THR A 23 1.33 3.46 -5.20
C THR A 23 1.39 4.63 -6.16
N SER A 24 1.83 4.42 -7.42
CA SER A 24 1.85 5.48 -8.43
C SER A 24 0.47 6.03 -8.76
N LYS A 25 -0.57 5.18 -8.79
CA LYS A 25 -1.96 5.62 -9.03
C LYS A 25 -2.47 6.48 -7.87
N VAL A 26 -2.26 6.03 -6.62
CA VAL A 26 -2.67 6.79 -5.43
C VAL A 26 -1.96 8.13 -5.37
N ASN A 27 -0.63 8.15 -5.50
CA ASN A 27 0.14 9.40 -5.48
C ASN A 27 -0.30 10.39 -6.55
N ARG A 28 -0.62 9.92 -7.78
CA ARG A 28 -1.13 10.80 -8.84
C ARG A 28 -2.49 11.41 -8.50
N GLN A 29 -3.38 10.64 -7.87
CA GLN A 29 -4.71 11.13 -7.48
C GLN A 29 -4.66 12.09 -6.29
N LEU A 30 -3.77 11.84 -5.32
CA LEU A 30 -3.54 12.75 -4.20
C LEU A 30 -2.90 14.08 -4.62
N GLN A 31 -2.26 14.11 -5.80
CA GLN A 31 -1.74 15.32 -6.42
C GLN A 31 -2.70 15.94 -7.45
N ASP A 32 -3.90 15.36 -7.65
CA ASP A 32 -4.87 15.89 -8.61
C ASP A 32 -5.41 17.25 -8.10
N PRO A 33 -5.36 18.32 -8.92
CA PRO A 33 -5.83 19.64 -8.51
C PRO A 33 -7.26 19.66 -7.99
N ILE A 34 -8.16 18.85 -8.56
CA ILE A 34 -9.57 18.82 -8.15
C ILE A 34 -9.69 18.18 -6.77
N VAL A 35 -8.97 17.09 -6.52
CA VAL A 35 -8.94 16.41 -5.21
C VAL A 35 -8.45 17.37 -4.14
N ILE A 36 -7.39 18.13 -4.43
CA ILE A 36 -6.81 19.13 -3.52
C ILE A 36 -7.78 20.31 -3.29
N MET A 37 -8.29 20.92 -4.36
CA MET A 37 -9.16 22.10 -4.28
C MET A 37 -10.48 21.79 -3.57
N MET A 38 -11.02 20.59 -3.77
CA MET A 38 -12.27 20.16 -3.13
C MET A 38 -12.06 19.56 -1.74
N GLY A 39 -10.82 19.24 -1.37
CA GLY A 39 -10.51 18.52 -0.11
C GLY A 39 -11.19 17.16 -0.01
N ARG A 40 -11.47 16.50 -1.14
CA ARG A 40 -12.19 15.22 -1.19
C ARG A 40 -11.34 14.13 -1.83
N ILE A 41 -10.79 13.27 -0.99
CA ILE A 41 -10.09 12.07 -1.43
C ILE A 41 -11.13 11.05 -1.94
N PRO A 42 -10.89 10.39 -3.10
CA PRO A 42 -11.74 9.31 -3.58
C PRO A 42 -11.86 8.18 -2.55
N SER A 43 -13.08 7.70 -2.30
CA SER A 43 -13.37 6.69 -1.26
C SER A 43 -12.52 5.44 -1.36
N TRP A 44 -12.21 4.98 -2.58
CA TRP A 44 -11.36 3.80 -2.80
C TRP A 44 -9.94 3.99 -2.26
N ILE A 45 -9.38 5.20 -2.27
CA ILE A 45 -8.05 5.47 -1.71
C ILE A 45 -8.10 5.34 -0.19
N THR A 46 -9.12 5.94 0.42
CA THR A 46 -9.36 5.89 1.86
C THR A 46 -9.61 4.45 2.34
N GLU A 47 -10.48 3.70 1.66
CA GLU A 47 -10.75 2.28 1.95
C GLU A 47 -9.48 1.42 1.85
N MET A 48 -8.62 1.66 0.84
CA MET A 48 -7.33 0.97 0.72
C MET A 48 -6.36 1.37 1.84
N GLY A 49 -6.35 2.65 2.24
CA GLY A 49 -5.59 3.11 3.41
C GLY A 49 -5.97 2.39 4.70
N TYR A 50 -7.26 2.09 4.89
CA TYR A 50 -7.74 1.34 6.06
C TYR A 50 -7.54 -0.17 5.97
N THR A 51 -7.78 -0.77 4.81
CA THR A 51 -7.81 -2.24 4.66
C THR A 51 -6.48 -2.85 4.27
N CYS A 52 -5.63 -2.13 3.53
CA CYS A 52 -4.41 -2.67 2.94
C CYS A 52 -3.25 -1.65 2.92
N SER A 53 -3.09 -0.90 4.01
CA SER A 53 -2.00 0.07 4.21
C SER A 53 -0.60 -0.51 3.94
N PHE A 54 -0.40 -1.81 4.17
CA PHE A 54 0.88 -2.50 3.95
C PHE A 54 1.31 -2.54 2.47
N LEU A 55 0.41 -2.29 1.53
CA LEU A 55 0.74 -2.23 0.08
C LEU A 55 1.48 -0.94 -0.30
N PHE A 56 1.47 0.07 0.57
CA PHE A 56 1.99 1.40 0.29
C PHE A 56 3.24 1.69 1.10
N PRO A 57 4.22 2.46 0.56
CA PRO A 57 5.34 2.95 1.34
C PRO A 57 4.89 3.99 2.37
N PHE A 58 5.76 4.32 3.33
CA PHE A 58 5.42 5.21 4.45
C PHE A 58 4.94 6.58 3.98
N GLU A 59 5.61 7.15 2.98
CA GLU A 59 5.31 8.46 2.42
C GLU A 59 3.90 8.51 1.84
N THR A 60 3.51 7.49 1.06
CA THR A 60 2.16 7.40 0.51
C THR A 60 1.11 7.23 1.61
N ARG A 61 1.40 6.47 2.67
CA ARG A 61 0.48 6.34 3.82
C ARG A 61 0.30 7.64 4.60
N GLN A 62 1.23 8.58 4.54
CA GLN A 62 1.10 9.89 5.19
C GLN A 62 0.26 10.87 4.35
N MET A 63 0.09 10.58 3.06
CA MET A 63 -0.70 11.41 2.14
C MET A 63 -2.16 10.96 2.01
N ILE A 64 -2.44 9.69 2.30
CA ILE A 64 -3.80 9.12 2.37
C ILE A 64 -4.47 9.59 3.67
#